data_AF-A0A8S0YCP1-F1
#
_entry.id   AF-A0A8S0YCP1-F1
#
_cell.length_a   1.000
_cell.length_b   1.000
_cell.length_c   1.000
_cell.angle_alpha   90.00
_cell.angle_beta   90.00
_cell.angle_gamma   90.00
#
_symmetry.space_group_name_H-M   'P 1'
#
loop_
_entity.id
_entity.type
_entity.pdbx_description
1 polymer ?
#
loop_
_entity_poly.entity_id
_entity_poly.type
_entity_poly.pdbx_seq_one_letter_code
_entity_poly.pdbx_strand_id
1 'polypeptide(L)'
;MVISGNHDNPDRLVAAGPLARDHGIIMVGTPKSVVPCGDYGSHKVVNSGEGFVEVEINGERAVIVTVPYPNEKRLDEVLYSEMEEEKDKVVSYGNKIKTLFDNLSKNYREDTINIAVSHLFAMGSAQAGSERSVQLGGSFIVDGSCFPVKAQYIALGHVHKPQIVPGTERRARYSGSPLQYSKKEIGFKKKCFVIDAKAGEDCSVKEVEFKVYKPIEVWKCNSIEEAISRCRENSERDCWVYMEITTDRYIGEDEIKLMKTAKKDILEIVPKISDDNCSDLDINSFSHKSFEEIFREFYIKERKVEPEPEVLDLLLSIIREEENNETN
;
A
#
# COMPACT_ATOMS: atom_id res chain seq x y z
N MET A 1 14.38 -0.50 14.62
CA MET A 1 13.89 -1.80 14.13
C MET A 1 13.30 -1.63 12.74
N VAL A 2 13.49 -2.61 11.87
CA VAL A 2 12.96 -2.68 10.50
C VAL A 2 12.22 -4.02 10.35
N ILE A 3 11.00 -3.99 9.81
CA ILE A 3 10.22 -5.19 9.49
C ILE A 3 9.88 -5.22 8.01
N SER A 4 9.72 -6.42 7.44
CA SER A 4 9.26 -6.56 6.05
C SER A 4 7.77 -6.24 5.89
N GLY A 5 7.44 -5.54 4.81
CA GLY A 5 6.08 -5.36 4.30
C GLY A 5 5.73 -6.32 3.16
N ASN A 6 4.57 -6.12 2.54
CA ASN A 6 4.11 -6.96 1.42
C ASN A 6 4.89 -6.74 0.12
N HIS A 7 5.64 -5.65 0.00
CA HIS A 7 6.48 -5.33 -1.16
C HIS A 7 7.94 -5.75 -0.99
N ASP A 8 8.32 -6.20 0.21
CA ASP A 8 9.71 -6.56 0.52
C ASP A 8 9.96 -8.05 0.31
N ASN A 9 11.15 -8.38 -0.16
CA ASN A 9 11.67 -9.73 -0.02
C ASN A 9 12.34 -9.87 1.36
N PRO A 10 11.84 -10.75 2.24
CA PRO A 10 12.29 -10.81 3.63
C PRO A 10 13.76 -11.23 3.77
N ASP A 11 14.23 -12.15 2.93
CA ASP A 11 15.60 -12.65 2.97
C ASP A 11 16.59 -11.56 2.53
N ARG A 12 16.23 -10.81 1.47
CA ARG A 12 17.02 -9.67 1.01
C ARG A 12 17.09 -8.56 2.06
N LEU A 13 15.99 -8.30 2.77
CA LEU A 13 15.93 -7.28 3.81
C LEU A 13 16.86 -7.63 4.99
N VAL A 14 16.85 -8.89 5.44
CA VAL A 14 17.63 -9.33 6.61
C VAL A 14 19.09 -9.63 6.26
N ALA A 15 19.46 -9.79 4.98
CA ALA A 15 20.84 -10.07 4.56
C ALA A 15 21.86 -9.01 5.04
N ALA A 16 21.44 -7.75 5.23
CA ALA A 16 22.27 -6.68 5.77
C ALA A 16 22.38 -6.69 7.31
N GLY A 17 21.69 -7.61 7.99
CA GLY A 17 21.57 -7.69 9.45
C GLY A 17 22.90 -7.68 10.20
N PRO A 18 23.92 -8.48 9.80
CA PRO A 18 25.22 -8.48 10.49
C PRO A 18 25.91 -7.11 10.50
N LEU A 19 25.81 -6.33 9.41
CA LEU A 19 26.36 -4.97 9.32
C LEU A 19 25.48 -3.96 10.07
N ALA A 20 24.17 -4.13 9.99
CA ALA A 20 23.21 -3.22 10.60
C ALA A 20 23.22 -3.31 12.14
N ARG A 21 23.57 -4.49 12.68
CA ARG A 21 23.70 -4.75 14.11
C ARG A 21 24.67 -3.79 14.81
N ASP A 22 25.84 -3.56 14.23
CA ASP A 22 26.86 -2.65 14.80
C ASP A 22 26.36 -1.20 14.92
N HIS A 23 25.32 -0.85 14.14
CA HIS A 23 24.67 0.46 14.17
C HIS A 23 23.37 0.49 14.99
N GLY A 24 23.04 -0.56 15.73
CA GLY A 24 21.82 -0.59 16.54
C GLY A 24 20.54 -0.87 15.74
N ILE A 25 20.63 -1.54 14.60
CA ILE A 25 19.48 -1.81 13.75
C ILE A 25 19.10 -3.28 13.85
N ILE A 26 17.91 -3.53 14.39
CA ILE A 26 17.28 -4.85 14.41
C ILE A 26 16.42 -5.01 13.14
N MET A 27 16.61 -6.08 12.40
CA MET A 27 15.87 -6.40 11.16
C MET A 27 15.09 -7.70 11.33
N VAL A 28 13.81 -7.72 10.94
CA VAL A 28 12.91 -8.87 11.09
C VAL A 28 12.17 -9.11 9.78
N GLY A 29 12.45 -10.26 9.13
CA GLY A 29 11.96 -10.56 7.78
C GLY A 29 10.63 -11.31 7.78
N THR A 30 10.41 -12.22 8.72
CA THR A 30 9.25 -13.12 8.75
C THR A 30 8.74 -13.28 10.18
N PRO A 31 7.50 -13.77 10.39
CA PRO A 31 7.01 -14.08 11.73
C PRO A 31 7.88 -15.10 12.49
N LYS A 32 8.62 -15.97 11.80
CA LYS A 32 9.58 -16.93 12.40
C LYS A 32 10.99 -16.38 12.60
N SER A 33 11.23 -15.11 12.27
CA SER A 33 12.55 -14.52 12.42
C SER A 33 12.92 -14.46 13.90
N VAL A 34 14.07 -15.03 14.25
CA VAL A 34 14.68 -14.94 15.58
C VAL A 34 15.85 -13.97 15.50
N VAL A 35 15.83 -12.94 16.33
CA VAL A 35 16.88 -11.92 16.35
C VAL A 35 18.04 -12.42 17.23
N PRO A 36 19.29 -12.48 16.73
CA PRO A 36 20.41 -12.93 17.56
C PRO A 36 20.62 -12.04 18.78
N CYS A 37 20.74 -12.63 19.97
CA CYS A 37 21.03 -11.89 21.20
C CYS A 37 22.44 -11.27 21.21
N GLY A 38 22.59 -10.24 22.04
CA GLY A 38 23.85 -9.54 22.31
C GLY A 38 23.77 -8.06 21.95
N ASP A 39 24.91 -7.43 21.70
CA ASP A 39 24.99 -5.98 21.55
C ASP A 39 24.60 -5.51 20.14
N TYR A 40 23.88 -4.40 20.08
CA TYR A 40 23.39 -3.72 18.88
C TYR A 40 23.68 -2.22 19.06
N GLY A 41 24.86 -1.77 18.61
CA GLY A 41 25.32 -0.40 18.82
C GLY A 41 25.31 -0.02 20.31
N SER A 42 24.40 0.87 20.71
CA SER A 42 24.26 1.36 22.10
C SER A 42 23.21 0.62 22.93
N HIS A 43 22.54 -0.39 22.38
CA HIS A 43 21.50 -1.16 23.08
C HIS A 43 21.76 -2.66 22.97
N LYS A 44 21.03 -3.45 23.75
CA LYS A 44 21.26 -4.89 23.85
C LYS A 44 19.99 -5.68 23.62
N VAL A 45 20.06 -6.71 22.79
CA VAL A 45 19.02 -7.73 22.70
C VAL A 45 19.31 -8.78 23.79
N VAL A 46 18.46 -8.82 24.81
CA VAL A 46 18.64 -9.68 26.00
C VAL A 46 17.97 -11.03 25.85
N ASN A 47 16.86 -11.09 25.12
CA ASN A 47 16.11 -12.30 24.84
C ASN A 47 15.43 -12.17 23.47
N SER A 48 15.26 -13.28 22.75
CA SER A 48 14.50 -13.30 21.50
C SER A 48 14.03 -14.73 21.24
N GLY A 49 12.87 -14.84 20.61
CA GLY A 49 12.35 -16.09 20.05
C GLY A 49 11.59 -15.78 18.76
N GLU A 50 10.89 -16.78 18.23
CA GLU A 50 10.06 -16.58 17.05
C GLU A 50 9.00 -15.50 17.34
N GLY A 51 8.96 -14.45 16.52
CA GLY A 51 7.94 -13.41 16.59
C GLY A 51 8.06 -12.45 17.77
N PHE A 52 9.15 -12.47 18.56
CA PHE A 52 9.39 -11.45 19.58
C PHE A 52 10.87 -11.18 19.84
N VAL A 53 11.16 -9.97 20.32
CA VAL A 53 12.48 -9.56 20.78
C VAL A 53 12.36 -8.72 22.04
N GLU A 54 13.23 -8.99 23.01
CA GLU A 54 13.39 -8.19 24.22
C GLU A 54 14.68 -7.39 24.13
N VAL A 55 14.55 -6.07 24.23
CA VAL A 55 15.66 -5.12 24.14
C VAL A 55 15.82 -4.38 25.45
N GLU A 56 17.07 -4.16 25.84
CA GLU A 56 17.46 -3.28 26.93
C GLU A 56 18.08 -2.01 26.34
N ILE A 57 17.47 -0.85 26.66
CA ILE A 57 17.88 0.47 26.20
C ILE A 57 17.94 1.37 27.42
N ASN A 58 19.11 1.96 27.72
CA ASN A 58 19.29 2.87 28.86
C ASN A 58 18.83 2.31 30.22
N GLY A 59 18.90 0.99 30.42
CA GLY A 59 18.47 0.31 31.65
C GLY A 59 16.97 0.00 31.72
N GLU A 60 16.18 0.38 30.72
CA GLU A 60 14.79 -0.01 30.58
C GLU A 60 14.66 -1.20 29.62
N ARG A 61 13.67 -2.07 29.86
CA ARG A 61 13.41 -3.25 29.04
C ARG A 61 12.12 -3.10 28.25
N ALA A 62 12.18 -3.42 26.96
CA ALA A 62 11.02 -3.45 26.09
C ALA A 62 10.89 -4.82 25.43
N VAL A 63 9.68 -5.40 25.50
CA VAL A 63 9.31 -6.59 24.73
C VAL A 63 8.54 -6.14 23.51
N ILE A 64 9.10 -6.43 22.34
CA ILE A 64 8.52 -6.08 21.04
C ILE A 64 8.06 -7.37 20.38
N VAL A 65 6.75 -7.56 20.27
CA VAL A 65 6.16 -8.62 19.44
C VAL A 65 6.20 -8.17 17.99
N THR A 66 6.74 -9.01 17.11
CA THR A 66 7.00 -8.68 15.72
C THR A 66 6.23 -9.63 14.81
N VAL A 67 5.29 -9.10 14.05
CA VAL A 67 4.58 -9.85 12.99
C VAL A 67 4.77 -9.11 11.66
N PRO A 68 5.95 -9.26 11.00
CA PRO A 68 6.14 -8.80 9.62
C PRO A 68 5.11 -9.42 8.68
N TYR A 69 4.91 -8.87 7.48
CA TYR A 69 3.78 -9.23 6.60
C TYR A 69 3.54 -10.76 6.48
N PRO A 70 2.48 -11.29 7.13
CA PRO A 70 2.21 -12.72 7.16
C PRO A 70 1.21 -13.06 6.05
N ASN A 71 1.74 -13.44 4.89
CA ASN A 71 0.90 -14.08 3.87
C ASN A 71 0.35 -15.41 4.40
N GLU A 72 -0.71 -15.92 3.78
CA GLU A 72 -1.43 -17.10 4.28
C GLU A 72 -0.50 -18.32 4.45
N LYS A 73 0.34 -18.59 3.45
CA LYS A 73 1.33 -19.67 3.51
C LYS A 73 2.28 -19.56 4.72
N ARG A 74 2.82 -18.37 5.00
CA ARG A 74 3.70 -18.14 6.15
C ARG A 74 2.96 -18.29 7.48
N LEU A 75 1.70 -17.86 7.53
CA LEU A 75 0.88 -17.97 8.72
C LEU A 75 0.57 -19.43 9.04
N ASP A 76 0.27 -20.21 8.01
CA ASP A 76 0.08 -21.66 8.11
C ASP A 76 1.35 -22.35 8.60
N GLU A 77 2.52 -22.01 8.04
CA GLU A 77 3.79 -22.55 8.49
C GLU A 77 4.06 -22.27 9.97
N VAL A 78 3.67 -21.10 10.50
CA VAL A 78 3.88 -20.70 11.90
C VAL A 78 2.92 -21.44 12.84
N LEU A 79 1.63 -21.48 12.51
CA LEU A 79 0.62 -22.05 13.40
C LEU A 79 0.61 -23.58 13.39
N TYR A 80 0.85 -24.20 12.23
CA TYR A 80 0.84 -25.65 12.10
C TYR A 80 2.18 -26.31 12.48
N SER A 81 3.27 -25.55 12.63
CA SER A 81 4.50 -26.10 13.24
C SER A 81 4.37 -26.33 14.75
N GLU A 82 3.41 -25.68 15.43
CA GLU A 82 3.15 -25.86 16.87
C GLU A 82 2.01 -26.86 17.16
N MET A 83 1.22 -27.23 16.15
CA MET A 83 0.01 -28.04 16.30
C MET A 83 0.03 -29.26 15.36
N GLU A 84 0.69 -30.34 15.77
CA GLU A 84 0.73 -31.60 15.01
C GLU A 84 -0.62 -32.35 14.94
N GLU A 85 -1.70 -31.89 15.61
CA GLU A 85 -2.91 -32.70 15.77
C GLU A 85 -4.27 -32.10 15.32
N GLU A 86 -4.39 -30.83 14.90
CA GLU A 86 -5.69 -30.30 14.43
C GLU A 86 -5.64 -29.79 12.98
N LYS A 87 -5.75 -30.71 12.01
CA LYS A 87 -5.86 -30.40 10.57
C LYS A 87 -7.25 -29.88 10.12
N ASP A 88 -8.23 -29.82 11.02
CA ASP A 88 -9.66 -29.77 10.63
C ASP A 88 -10.43 -28.50 11.01
N LYS A 89 -9.77 -27.36 11.24
CA LYS A 89 -10.48 -26.07 11.32
C LYS A 89 -9.99 -25.15 10.22
N VAL A 90 -10.90 -24.85 9.28
CA VAL A 90 -10.80 -23.66 8.42
C VAL A 90 -10.97 -22.44 9.34
N VAL A 91 -9.90 -22.10 10.05
CA VAL A 91 -9.85 -20.93 10.92
C VAL A 91 -9.68 -19.71 10.01
N SER A 92 -10.58 -18.72 10.14
CA SER A 92 -10.47 -17.47 9.38
C SER A 92 -9.10 -16.81 9.60
N TYR A 93 -8.60 -16.10 8.59
CA TYR A 93 -7.30 -15.40 8.69
C TYR A 93 -7.19 -14.50 9.94
N GLY A 94 -8.26 -13.78 10.29
CA GLY A 94 -8.32 -12.96 11.50
C GLY A 94 -8.12 -13.77 12.78
N ASN A 95 -8.75 -14.94 12.89
CA ASN A 95 -8.55 -15.83 14.04
C ASN A 95 -7.13 -16.39 14.10
N LYS A 96 -6.52 -16.74 12.96
CA LYS A 96 -5.12 -17.17 12.89
C LYS A 96 -4.18 -16.07 13.41
N ILE A 97 -4.37 -14.83 12.99
CA ILE A 97 -3.61 -13.67 13.45
C ILE A 97 -3.83 -13.41 14.94
N LYS A 98 -5.08 -13.53 15.42
CA LYS A 98 -5.40 -13.40 16.85
C LYS A 98 -4.67 -14.45 17.68
N THR A 99 -4.74 -15.73 17.31
CA THR A 99 -4.02 -16.82 18.00
C THR A 99 -2.52 -16.56 18.03
N LEU A 100 -1.94 -16.10 16.91
CA LEU A 100 -0.53 -15.75 16.86
C LEU A 100 -0.18 -14.63 17.86
N PHE A 101 -0.93 -13.53 17.87
CA PHE A 101 -0.70 -12.44 18.82
C PHE A 101 -0.94 -12.87 20.28
N ASP A 102 -1.96 -13.69 20.55
CA ASP A 102 -2.24 -14.22 21.88
C ASP A 102 -1.07 -15.08 22.39
N ASN A 103 -0.51 -15.95 21.54
CA ASN A 103 0.69 -16.73 21.88
C ASN A 103 1.91 -15.84 22.13
N LEU A 104 2.19 -14.89 21.23
CA LEU A 104 3.35 -14.00 21.35
C LEU A 104 3.23 -13.06 22.56
N SER A 105 2.01 -12.66 22.92
CA SER A 105 1.72 -11.77 24.05
C SER A 105 2.02 -12.41 25.42
N LYS A 106 2.21 -13.73 25.49
CA LYS A 106 2.67 -14.42 26.71
C LYS A 106 4.06 -13.97 27.14
N ASN A 107 4.86 -13.41 26.21
CA ASN A 107 6.18 -12.88 26.51
C ASN A 107 6.14 -11.49 27.15
N TYR A 108 5.01 -10.79 27.10
CA TYR A 108 4.84 -9.50 27.77
C TYR A 108 4.85 -9.65 29.28
N ARG A 109 5.52 -8.71 29.94
CA ARG A 109 5.60 -8.64 31.40
C ARG A 109 5.21 -7.25 31.89
N GLU A 110 4.88 -7.16 33.18
CA GLU A 110 4.51 -5.88 33.81
C GLU A 110 5.73 -4.97 34.00
N ASP A 111 6.93 -5.55 34.13
CA ASP A 111 8.20 -4.85 34.27
C ASP A 111 8.83 -4.42 32.93
N THR A 112 8.11 -4.59 31.81
CA THR A 112 8.57 -4.24 30.46
C THR A 112 7.66 -3.27 29.74
N ILE A 113 8.24 -2.48 28.85
CA ILE A 113 7.51 -1.72 27.84
C ILE A 113 7.02 -2.70 26.77
N ASN A 114 5.70 -2.83 26.59
CA ASN A 114 5.11 -3.85 25.73
C ASN A 114 4.62 -3.24 24.43
N ILE A 115 5.25 -3.60 23.31
CA ILE A 115 4.95 -3.03 21.98
C ILE A 115 4.68 -4.16 20.99
N ALA A 116 3.72 -3.96 20.09
CA ALA A 116 3.58 -4.79 18.91
C ALA A 116 3.92 -4.01 17.64
N VAL A 117 4.59 -4.65 16.69
CA VAL A 117 4.84 -4.10 15.36
C VAL A 117 4.35 -5.08 14.30
N SER A 118 3.64 -4.57 13.29
CA SER A 118 3.15 -5.44 12.24
C SER A 118 2.88 -4.70 10.92
N HIS A 119 2.91 -5.44 9.81
CA HIS A 119 2.51 -4.96 8.51
C HIS A 119 1.28 -5.74 8.06
N LEU A 120 0.09 -5.24 8.41
CA LEU A 120 -1.20 -5.90 8.23
C LEU A 120 -2.24 -4.89 7.77
N PHE A 121 -3.27 -5.35 7.08
CA PHE A 121 -4.43 -4.53 6.78
C PHE A 121 -5.52 -4.74 7.84
N ALA A 122 -5.70 -3.77 8.72
CA ALA A 122 -6.68 -3.78 9.79
C ALA A 122 -7.72 -2.68 9.54
N MET A 123 -8.98 -3.09 9.43
CA MET A 123 -10.11 -2.22 9.15
C MET A 123 -11.39 -2.83 9.72
N GLY A 124 -12.26 -2.00 10.31
CA GLY A 124 -13.51 -2.46 10.90
C GLY A 124 -13.81 -1.81 12.26
N SER A 125 -14.97 -2.15 12.83
CA SER A 125 -15.30 -1.91 14.24
C SER A 125 -15.34 -3.25 14.96
N ALA A 126 -15.04 -3.28 16.27
CA ALA A 126 -15.05 -4.49 17.10
C ALA A 126 -16.39 -5.27 17.11
N GLN A 127 -17.45 -4.73 16.49
CA GLN A 127 -18.78 -5.34 16.35
C GLN A 127 -19.03 -6.01 14.99
N ALA A 128 -18.14 -5.85 14.02
CA ALA A 128 -18.27 -6.50 12.72
C ALA A 128 -17.66 -7.90 12.79
N GLY A 129 -18.39 -8.83 13.41
CA GLY A 129 -18.11 -10.27 13.41
C GLY A 129 -18.24 -10.92 12.02
N SER A 130 -17.59 -10.34 11.02
CA SER A 130 -17.52 -10.93 9.68
C SER A 130 -16.65 -12.18 9.75
N GLU A 131 -17.30 -13.34 9.84
CA GLU A 131 -16.67 -14.66 9.72
C GLU A 131 -16.01 -14.89 8.34
N ARG A 132 -16.28 -14.01 7.37
CA ARG A 132 -15.66 -14.02 6.05
C ARG A 132 -14.40 -13.16 6.05
N SER A 133 -13.29 -13.77 5.66
CA SER A 133 -12.05 -13.08 5.32
C SER A 133 -12.31 -12.17 4.11
N VAL A 134 -12.56 -10.89 4.37
CA VAL A 134 -12.70 -9.90 3.30
C VAL A 134 -11.31 -9.63 2.74
N GLN A 135 -11.13 -9.90 1.46
CA GLN A 135 -9.91 -9.60 0.73
C GLN A 135 -10.15 -8.33 -0.08
N LEU A 136 -9.30 -7.32 0.09
CA LEU A 136 -9.31 -6.12 -0.73
C LEU A 136 -8.00 -6.04 -1.50
N GLY A 137 -8.08 -6.13 -2.83
CA GLY A 137 -6.90 -6.06 -3.70
C GLY A 137 -5.82 -7.10 -3.38
N GLY A 138 -6.22 -8.30 -2.98
CA GLY A 138 -5.27 -9.37 -2.63
C GLY A 138 -4.86 -9.44 -1.15
N SER A 139 -5.15 -8.42 -0.33
CA SER A 139 -4.79 -8.40 1.10
C SER A 139 -5.98 -8.74 2.00
N PHE A 140 -5.74 -9.57 3.02
CA PHE A 140 -6.73 -9.95 4.02
C PHE A 140 -6.94 -8.85 5.04
N ILE A 141 -8.21 -8.58 5.38
CA ILE A 141 -8.59 -7.63 6.41
C ILE A 141 -8.71 -8.33 7.78
N VAL A 142 -8.12 -7.74 8.82
CA VAL A 142 -8.29 -8.15 10.21
C VAL A 142 -9.02 -7.08 11.03
N ASP A 143 -9.74 -7.51 12.06
CA ASP A 143 -10.37 -6.61 13.02
C ASP A 143 -9.39 -6.18 14.13
N GLY A 144 -9.64 -5.01 14.73
CA GLY A 144 -8.85 -4.47 15.84
C GLY A 144 -8.78 -5.40 17.06
N SER A 145 -9.77 -6.27 17.27
CA SER A 145 -9.78 -7.27 18.34
C SER A 145 -8.72 -8.37 18.22
N CYS A 146 -8.04 -8.48 17.09
CA CYS A 146 -6.94 -9.44 16.90
C CYS A 146 -5.64 -9.02 17.59
N PHE A 147 -5.52 -7.74 17.96
CA PHE A 147 -4.29 -7.21 18.53
C PHE A 147 -4.20 -7.45 20.04
N PRO A 148 -2.98 -7.63 20.57
CA PRO A 148 -2.80 -8.02 21.97
C PRO A 148 -3.18 -6.89 22.92
N VAL A 149 -4.07 -7.18 23.86
CA VAL A 149 -4.60 -6.20 24.84
C VAL A 149 -3.51 -5.66 25.76
N LYS A 150 -2.49 -6.46 26.07
CA LYS A 150 -1.37 -6.10 26.96
C LYS A 150 -0.32 -5.18 26.30
N ALA A 151 -0.39 -4.94 25.00
CA ALA A 151 0.52 -4.01 24.34
C ALA A 151 0.11 -2.57 24.68
N GLN A 152 1.09 -1.74 25.06
CA GLN A 152 0.90 -0.31 25.31
C GLN A 152 0.78 0.47 24.00
N TYR A 153 1.45 0.01 22.95
CA TYR A 153 1.39 0.60 21.62
C TYR A 153 1.52 -0.47 20.53
N ILE A 154 0.77 -0.29 19.43
CA ILE A 154 0.78 -1.19 18.28
C ILE A 154 1.08 -0.36 17.02
N ALA A 155 2.27 -0.53 16.46
CA ALA A 155 2.72 0.15 15.25
C ALA A 155 2.36 -0.66 14.01
N LEU A 156 1.48 -0.13 13.16
CA LEU A 156 1.03 -0.80 11.94
C LEU A 156 1.55 -0.11 10.68
N GLY A 157 1.98 -0.92 9.71
CA GLY A 157 2.22 -0.55 8.31
C GLY A 157 1.23 -1.22 7.36
N HIS A 158 1.19 -0.75 6.10
CA HIS A 158 0.34 -1.17 4.95
C HIS A 158 -0.54 -0.04 4.45
N VAL A 159 -1.21 0.68 5.36
CA VAL A 159 -2.08 1.80 4.98
C VAL A 159 -1.30 3.11 4.90
N HIS A 160 -1.39 3.81 3.77
CA HIS A 160 -0.67 5.06 3.51
C HIS A 160 -1.30 6.31 4.16
N LYS A 161 -2.55 6.21 4.59
CA LYS A 161 -3.24 7.26 5.35
C LYS A 161 -2.95 7.09 6.84
N PRO A 162 -2.44 8.12 7.52
CA PRO A 162 -2.30 8.06 8.97
C PRO A 162 -3.68 7.96 9.65
N GLN A 163 -3.89 6.92 10.46
CA GLN A 163 -5.17 6.67 11.11
C GLN A 163 -5.06 5.77 12.32
N ILE A 164 -6.07 5.83 13.19
CA ILE A 164 -6.21 4.94 14.36
C ILE A 164 -7.08 3.76 13.96
N VAL A 165 -6.70 2.54 14.36
CA VAL A 165 -7.53 1.35 14.15
C VAL A 165 -8.66 1.32 15.19
N PRO A 166 -9.93 1.28 14.79
CA PRO A 166 -11.04 1.19 15.73
C PRO A 166 -10.99 -0.08 16.57
N GLY A 167 -11.61 -0.08 17.75
CA GLY A 167 -11.64 -1.24 18.65
C GLY A 167 -10.33 -1.52 19.40
N THR A 168 -9.31 -0.66 19.27
CA THR A 168 -7.99 -0.85 19.93
C THR A 168 -7.71 0.17 21.03
N GLU A 169 -8.73 0.89 21.49
CA GLU A 169 -8.60 1.98 22.49
C GLU A 169 -7.48 2.99 22.12
N ARG A 170 -7.30 3.24 20.82
CA ARG A 170 -6.30 4.16 20.24
C ARG A 170 -4.83 3.70 20.36
N ARG A 171 -4.59 2.46 20.79
CA ARG A 171 -3.25 1.84 20.89
C ARG A 171 -2.68 1.46 19.53
N ALA A 172 -3.52 1.04 18.57
CA ALA A 172 -3.07 0.65 17.24
C ALA A 172 -3.22 1.77 16.21
N ARG A 173 -2.12 2.06 15.50
CA ARG A 173 -2.05 3.20 14.58
C ARG A 173 -1.26 2.87 13.33
N TYR A 174 -1.75 3.39 12.21
CA TYR A 174 -0.99 3.52 10.99
C TYR A 174 -0.30 4.88 10.97
N SER A 175 1.03 4.91 10.86
CA SER A 175 1.80 6.14 10.61
C SER A 175 1.52 6.73 9.23
N GLY A 176 1.02 5.93 8.29
CA GLY A 176 0.91 6.31 6.89
C GLY A 176 2.27 6.32 6.19
N SER A 177 2.25 6.69 4.92
CA SER A 177 3.47 6.94 4.17
C SER A 177 4.10 8.29 4.58
N PRO A 178 5.44 8.41 4.59
CA PRO A 178 6.11 9.69 4.87
C PRO A 178 5.98 10.70 3.72
N LEU A 179 5.77 10.21 2.49
CA LEU A 179 5.57 10.99 1.27
C LEU A 179 4.24 10.64 0.61
N GLN A 180 3.79 11.47 -0.34
CA GLN A 180 2.62 11.17 -1.15
C GLN A 180 3.02 10.26 -2.32
N TYR A 181 2.36 9.12 -2.47
CA TYR A 181 2.63 8.17 -3.56
C TYR A 181 1.56 8.17 -4.65
N SER A 182 0.37 8.72 -4.39
CA SER A 182 -0.76 8.69 -5.32
C SER A 182 -1.67 9.90 -5.19
N LYS A 183 -2.50 10.16 -6.23
CA LYS A 183 -3.55 11.20 -6.21
C LYS A 183 -4.48 11.10 -5.01
N LYS A 184 -4.75 9.88 -4.52
CA LYS A 184 -5.65 9.65 -3.37
C LYS A 184 -5.08 10.18 -2.06
N GLU A 185 -3.77 10.41 -1.99
CA GLU A 185 -3.09 10.92 -0.82
C GLU A 185 -2.97 12.45 -0.82
N ILE A 186 -3.51 13.12 -1.85
CA ILE A 186 -3.65 14.57 -1.88
C ILE A 186 -4.52 14.99 -0.68
N GLY A 187 -3.99 15.91 0.12
CA GLY A 187 -4.64 16.39 1.34
C GLY A 187 -4.39 15.54 2.58
N PHE A 188 -3.72 14.37 2.48
CA PHE A 188 -3.29 13.65 3.67
C PHE A 188 -2.11 14.38 4.31
N LYS A 189 -2.25 14.74 5.58
CA LYS A 189 -1.15 15.22 6.39
C LYS A 189 -0.17 14.08 6.64
N LYS A 190 1.05 14.23 6.14
CA LYS A 190 2.15 13.27 6.38
C LYS A 190 2.69 13.51 7.79
N LYS A 191 2.88 12.46 8.58
CA LYS A 191 3.30 12.58 9.99
C LYS A 191 4.01 11.31 10.48
N CYS A 192 4.72 11.44 11.58
CA CYS A 192 5.07 10.31 12.44
C CYS A 192 4.46 10.45 13.84
N PHE A 193 4.56 9.38 14.61
CA PHE A 193 4.16 9.34 16.00
C PHE A 193 5.39 9.19 16.87
N VAL A 194 5.56 10.11 17.81
CA VAL A 194 6.52 10.00 18.90
C VAL A 194 5.76 9.45 20.10
N ILE A 195 6.18 8.30 20.59
CA ILE A 195 5.57 7.63 21.73
C ILE A 195 6.45 7.78 22.96
N ASP A 196 5.81 7.96 24.11
CA ASP A 196 6.46 7.91 25.42
C ASP A 196 5.74 6.82 26.23
N ALA A 197 6.49 5.80 26.64
CA ALA A 197 5.96 4.62 27.30
C ALA A 197 6.95 4.15 28.37
N LYS A 198 6.40 3.73 29.51
CA LYS A 198 7.13 3.14 30.63
C LYS A 198 6.44 1.86 31.06
N ALA A 199 7.19 0.91 31.61
CA ALA A 199 6.62 -0.34 32.11
C ALA A 199 5.48 -0.07 33.11
N GLY A 200 4.32 -0.70 32.89
CA GLY A 200 3.13 -0.56 33.74
C GLY A 200 2.32 0.73 33.61
N GLU A 201 2.75 1.69 32.77
CA GLU A 201 2.04 2.97 32.55
C GLU A 201 1.33 3.02 31.17
N ASP A 202 0.40 3.96 31.00
CA ASP A 202 -0.22 4.21 29.70
C ASP A 202 0.75 4.91 28.74
N CYS A 203 0.75 4.50 27.47
CA CYS A 203 1.56 5.13 26.43
C CYS A 203 0.96 6.49 26.01
N SER A 204 1.76 7.55 26.06
CA SER A 204 1.41 8.83 25.45
C SER A 204 1.87 8.90 23.99
N VAL A 205 1.10 9.56 23.14
CA VAL A 205 1.36 9.62 21.69
C VAL A 205 1.28 11.07 21.22
N LYS A 206 2.40 11.57 20.67
CA LYS A 206 2.50 12.89 20.04
C LYS A 206 2.63 12.75 18.53
N GLU A 207 1.85 13.53 17.79
CA GLU A 207 1.92 13.59 16.34
C GLU A 207 2.92 14.66 15.90
N VAL A 208 3.79 14.32 14.94
CA VAL A 208 4.74 15.26 14.33
C VAL A 208 4.48 15.30 12.84
N GLU A 209 3.95 16.42 12.35
CA GLU A 209 3.65 16.62 10.93
C GLU A 209 4.93 16.88 10.12
N PHE A 210 5.00 16.27 8.94
CA PHE A 210 6.08 16.45 7.98
C PHE A 210 5.74 17.53 6.97
N LYS A 211 6.76 18.32 6.60
CA LYS A 211 6.67 19.21 5.45
C LYS A 211 6.76 18.37 4.17
N VAL A 212 5.74 18.48 3.31
CA VAL A 212 5.77 17.89 1.96
C VAL A 212 6.48 18.87 1.04
N TYR A 213 7.73 18.57 0.70
CA TYR A 213 8.57 19.46 -0.13
C TYR A 213 8.13 19.48 -1.60
N LYS A 214 7.69 18.34 -2.12
CA LYS A 214 7.22 18.18 -3.50
C LYS A 214 5.80 17.59 -3.51
N PRO A 215 4.75 18.41 -3.39
CA PRO A 215 3.38 17.94 -3.33
C PRO A 215 2.91 17.40 -4.68
N ILE A 216 1.96 16.47 -4.64
CA ILE A 216 1.19 16.05 -5.80
C ILE A 216 0.00 16.99 -5.99
N GLU A 217 -0.17 17.49 -7.21
CA GLU A 217 -1.26 18.37 -7.61
C GLU A 217 -2.01 17.83 -8.83
N VAL A 218 -3.31 18.12 -8.88
CA VAL A 218 -4.15 17.87 -10.05
C VAL A 218 -4.46 19.20 -10.70
N TRP A 219 -3.96 19.43 -11.90
CA TRP A 219 -4.21 20.63 -12.68
C TRP A 219 -5.31 20.35 -13.70
N LYS A 220 -6.47 20.94 -13.45
CA LYS A 220 -7.60 20.93 -14.37
C LYS A 220 -7.51 22.15 -15.27
N CYS A 221 -7.49 21.92 -16.58
CA CYS A 221 -7.41 22.95 -17.62
C CYS A 221 -8.56 22.75 -18.60
N ASN A 222 -9.15 23.84 -19.08
CA ASN A 222 -10.30 23.79 -19.99
C ASN A 222 -9.91 23.75 -21.47
N SER A 223 -8.62 23.96 -21.78
CA SER A 223 -8.06 23.87 -23.12
C SER A 223 -6.58 23.46 -23.09
N ILE A 224 -6.06 23.01 -24.24
CA ILE A 224 -4.64 22.68 -24.42
C ILE A 224 -3.77 23.93 -24.29
N GLU A 225 -4.24 25.08 -24.76
CA GLU A 225 -3.52 26.35 -24.64
C GLU A 225 -3.38 26.80 -23.18
N GLU A 226 -4.45 26.65 -22.39
CA GLU A 226 -4.43 26.94 -20.94
C GLU A 226 -3.43 26.02 -20.23
N ALA A 227 -3.42 24.73 -20.58
CA ALA A 227 -2.48 23.76 -20.02
C ALA A 227 -1.02 24.13 -20.30
N ILE A 228 -0.70 24.55 -21.52
CA ILE A 228 0.65 25.00 -21.89
C ILE A 228 1.03 26.29 -21.14
N SER A 229 0.12 27.27 -21.05
CA SER A 229 0.38 28.52 -20.29
C SER A 229 0.67 28.23 -18.83
N ARG A 230 -0.18 27.40 -18.20
CA ARG A 230 -0.04 27.01 -16.79
C ARG A 230 1.28 26.30 -16.52
N CYS A 231 1.73 25.45 -17.45
CA CYS A 231 3.04 24.78 -17.36
C CYS A 231 4.20 25.77 -17.43
N ARG A 232 4.11 26.82 -18.27
CA ARG A 232 5.15 27.85 -18.37
C ARG A 232 5.22 28.71 -17.11
N GLU A 233 4.07 29.15 -16.61
CA GLU A 233 3.95 29.95 -15.38
C GLU A 233 4.47 29.22 -14.14
N ASN A 234 4.29 27.89 -14.08
CA ASN A 234 4.67 27.07 -12.93
C ASN A 234 5.91 26.19 -13.21
N SER A 235 6.76 26.59 -14.17
CA SER A 235 7.92 25.81 -14.61
C SER A 235 8.94 25.55 -13.49
N GLU A 236 9.16 26.53 -12.60
CA GLU A 236 10.11 26.43 -11.48
C GLU A 236 9.53 25.82 -10.20
N ARG A 237 8.22 25.58 -10.15
CA ARG A 237 7.55 25.11 -8.94
C ARG A 237 7.83 23.62 -8.74
N ASP A 238 8.36 23.24 -7.59
CA ASP A 238 8.66 21.82 -7.29
C ASP A 238 7.40 21.06 -6.82
N CYS A 239 6.58 20.62 -7.77
CA CYS A 239 5.41 19.78 -7.53
C CYS A 239 5.27 18.72 -8.62
N TRP A 240 4.71 17.56 -8.25
CA TRP A 240 4.30 16.52 -9.18
C TRP A 240 2.93 16.85 -9.74
N VAL A 241 2.78 16.81 -11.06
CA VAL A 241 1.55 17.27 -11.72
C VAL A 241 0.86 16.11 -12.42
N TYR A 242 -0.40 15.93 -12.07
CA TYR A 242 -1.36 15.20 -12.87
C TYR A 242 -2.23 16.21 -13.62
N MET A 243 -2.30 16.08 -14.94
CA MET A 243 -3.01 17.04 -15.76
C MET A 243 -4.31 16.44 -16.27
N GLU A 244 -5.40 17.19 -16.12
CA GLU A 244 -6.69 16.87 -16.70
C GLU A 244 -7.04 18.01 -17.66
N ILE A 245 -7.10 17.71 -18.95
CA ILE A 245 -7.34 18.72 -19.99
C ILE A 245 -8.66 18.43 -20.65
N THR A 246 -9.62 19.33 -20.49
CA THR A 246 -10.88 19.28 -21.24
C THR A 246 -10.62 19.67 -22.69
N THR A 247 -10.99 18.82 -23.65
CA THR A 247 -10.68 19.02 -25.08
C THR A 247 -11.70 18.31 -25.96
N ASP A 248 -12.01 18.86 -27.12
CA ASP A 248 -12.86 18.24 -28.16
C ASP A 248 -12.05 17.41 -29.17
N ARG A 249 -10.71 17.54 -29.14
CA ARG A 249 -9.77 16.82 -30.00
C ARG A 249 -8.69 16.09 -29.22
N TYR A 250 -8.03 15.14 -29.88
CA TYR A 250 -6.81 14.51 -29.37
C TYR A 250 -5.68 15.54 -29.19
N ILE A 251 -4.88 15.33 -28.14
CA ILE A 251 -3.69 16.14 -27.85
C ILE A 251 -2.56 15.60 -28.74
N GLY A 252 -1.98 16.46 -29.58
CA GLY A 252 -0.87 16.09 -30.45
C GLY A 252 0.40 15.79 -29.66
N GLU A 253 1.27 14.93 -30.19
CA GLU A 253 2.55 14.61 -29.54
C GLU A 253 3.43 15.84 -29.29
N ASP A 254 3.42 16.79 -30.22
CA ASP A 254 4.20 18.03 -30.09
C ASP A 254 3.69 18.90 -28.93
N GLU A 255 2.38 18.92 -28.69
CA GLU A 255 1.76 19.63 -27.57
C GLU A 255 2.14 18.96 -26.23
N ILE A 256 2.14 17.62 -26.19
CA ILE A 256 2.61 16.85 -25.02
C ILE A 256 4.10 17.13 -24.75
N LYS A 257 4.93 17.15 -25.79
CA LYS A 257 6.37 17.46 -25.68
C LYS A 257 6.58 18.88 -25.16
N LEU A 258 5.81 19.86 -25.65
CA LEU A 258 5.86 21.24 -25.17
C LEU A 258 5.52 21.33 -23.68
N MET A 259 4.44 20.67 -23.25
CA MET A 259 4.04 20.64 -21.83
C MET A 259 5.12 20.00 -20.95
N LYS A 260 5.64 18.82 -21.33
CA LYS A 260 6.70 18.13 -20.58
C LYS A 260 8.05 18.87 -20.58
N THR A 261 8.33 19.63 -21.63
CA THR A 261 9.54 20.47 -21.70
C THR A 261 9.40 21.69 -20.79
N ALA A 262 8.22 22.33 -20.76
CA ALA A 262 7.94 23.46 -19.89
C ALA A 262 7.89 23.05 -18.41
N LYS A 263 7.31 21.88 -18.11
CA LYS A 263 7.21 21.33 -16.75
C LYS A 263 7.60 19.85 -16.74
N LYS A 264 8.81 19.56 -16.25
CA LYS A 264 9.38 18.21 -16.26
C LYS A 264 8.70 17.22 -15.31
N ASP A 265 8.01 17.73 -14.29
CA ASP A 265 7.40 16.91 -13.23
C ASP A 265 5.94 16.51 -13.53
N ILE A 266 5.54 16.54 -14.80
CA ILE A 266 4.25 16.00 -15.23
C ILE A 266 4.34 14.47 -15.24
N LEU A 267 3.53 13.83 -14.40
CA LEU A 267 3.45 12.38 -14.30
C LEU A 267 2.51 11.79 -15.35
N GLU A 268 1.38 12.46 -15.58
CA GLU A 268 0.31 11.95 -16.46
C GLU A 268 -0.48 13.13 -17.04
N ILE A 269 -0.91 12.99 -18.30
CA ILE A 269 -1.82 13.92 -18.96
C ILE A 269 -3.03 13.10 -19.40
N VAL A 270 -4.20 13.44 -18.86
CA VAL A 270 -5.48 12.78 -19.15
C VAL A 270 -6.37 13.75 -19.91
N PRO A 271 -6.67 13.49 -21.20
CA PRO A 271 -7.69 14.25 -21.91
C PRO A 271 -9.08 13.86 -21.40
N LYS A 272 -9.89 14.87 -21.06
CA LYS A 272 -11.32 14.73 -20.78
C LYS A 272 -12.09 15.24 -21.99
N ILE A 273 -12.66 14.33 -22.76
CA ILE A 273 -13.40 14.71 -23.96
C ILE A 273 -14.75 15.29 -23.52
N SER A 274 -15.03 16.52 -23.93
CA SER A 274 -16.29 17.22 -23.69
C SER A 274 -17.41 16.61 -24.55
N ASP A 275 -17.82 15.38 -24.26
CA ASP A 275 -19.05 14.83 -24.84
C ASP A 275 -20.22 15.16 -23.91
N ASP A 276 -21.05 16.14 -24.28
CA ASP A 276 -22.35 16.45 -23.65
C ASP A 276 -23.35 15.26 -23.70
N ASN A 277 -22.93 14.10 -24.23
CA ASN A 277 -23.71 12.86 -24.31
C ASN A 277 -23.06 11.65 -23.61
N CYS A 278 -21.99 11.83 -22.84
CA CYS A 278 -21.33 10.69 -22.19
C CYS A 278 -21.87 10.45 -20.77
N SER A 279 -23.10 9.92 -20.68
CA SER A 279 -23.51 9.17 -19.49
C SER A 279 -22.65 7.91 -19.41
N ASP A 280 -21.82 7.80 -18.37
CA ASP A 280 -21.13 6.60 -17.89
C ASP A 280 -20.84 5.53 -18.97
N LEU A 281 -19.82 5.76 -19.82
CA LEU A 281 -19.21 4.65 -20.54
C LEU A 281 -18.38 3.85 -19.53
N ASP A 282 -19.05 2.86 -18.92
CA ASP A 282 -18.46 1.78 -18.17
C ASP A 282 -17.26 1.22 -18.94
N ILE A 283 -16.06 1.34 -18.37
CA ILE A 283 -14.82 0.75 -18.92
C ILE A 283 -14.97 -0.78 -19.11
N ASN A 284 -15.92 -1.40 -18.40
CA ASN A 284 -16.31 -2.80 -18.55
C ASN A 284 -17.02 -3.13 -19.88
N SER A 285 -17.46 -2.14 -20.67
CA SER A 285 -18.15 -2.41 -21.93
C SER A 285 -17.22 -2.84 -23.06
N PHE A 286 -15.93 -2.47 -23.02
CA PHE A 286 -14.98 -2.81 -24.10
C PHE A 286 -14.55 -4.29 -24.08
N SER A 287 -14.67 -5.02 -22.97
CA SER A 287 -14.30 -6.44 -22.93
C SER A 287 -15.34 -7.37 -23.55
N HIS A 288 -16.52 -6.85 -23.90
CA HIS A 288 -17.65 -7.64 -24.43
C HIS A 288 -18.06 -7.25 -25.85
N LYS A 289 -17.50 -6.17 -26.41
CA LYS A 289 -17.75 -5.78 -27.81
C LYS A 289 -16.78 -6.48 -28.74
N SER A 290 -17.27 -6.90 -29.90
CA SER A 290 -16.40 -7.45 -30.93
C SER A 290 -15.52 -6.34 -31.53
N PHE A 291 -14.35 -6.70 -32.06
CA PHE A 291 -13.47 -5.74 -32.71
C PHE A 291 -14.17 -4.99 -33.87
N GLU A 292 -15.09 -5.68 -34.57
CA GLU A 292 -15.94 -5.10 -35.62
C GLU A 292 -16.82 -3.96 -35.12
N GLU A 293 -17.42 -4.11 -33.94
CA GLU A 293 -18.27 -3.09 -33.32
C GLU A 293 -17.45 -1.87 -32.90
N ILE A 294 -16.27 -2.11 -32.31
CA ILE A 294 -15.34 -1.05 -31.91
C ILE A 294 -14.88 -0.25 -33.13
N PHE A 295 -14.55 -0.92 -34.22
CA PHE A 295 -14.13 -0.27 -35.46
C PHE A 295 -15.28 0.51 -36.12
N ARG A 296 -16.51 -0.02 -36.14
CA ARG A 296 -17.69 0.73 -36.63
C ARG A 296 -17.91 2.00 -35.82
N GLU A 297 -17.91 1.91 -34.49
CA GLU A 297 -18.08 3.06 -33.61
C GLU A 297 -16.99 4.12 -33.84
N PHE A 298 -15.74 3.68 -34.02
CA PHE A 298 -14.62 4.55 -34.37
C PHE A 298 -14.78 5.22 -35.75
N TYR A 299 -15.12 4.45 -36.79
CA TYR A 299 -15.25 4.96 -38.16
C TYR A 299 -16.39 5.98 -38.29
N ILE A 300 -17.54 5.71 -37.66
CA ILE A 300 -18.67 6.63 -37.60
C ILE A 300 -18.30 7.91 -36.83
N LYS A 301 -17.55 7.78 -35.73
CA LYS A 301 -17.10 8.94 -34.95
C LYS A 301 -16.17 9.85 -35.76
N GLU A 302 -15.28 9.28 -36.57
CA GLU A 302 -14.26 10.05 -37.29
C GLU A 302 -14.74 10.59 -38.65
N ARG A 303 -15.53 9.81 -39.38
CA ARG A 303 -15.99 10.18 -40.73
C ARG A 303 -17.44 10.67 -40.77
N LYS A 304 -18.21 10.50 -39.70
CA LYS A 304 -19.67 10.78 -39.61
C LYS A 304 -20.52 10.01 -40.62
N VAL A 305 -20.00 8.91 -41.16
CA VAL A 305 -20.69 7.99 -42.08
C VAL A 305 -20.38 6.56 -41.68
N GLU A 306 -21.29 5.62 -41.95
CA GLU A 306 -21.04 4.20 -41.73
C GLU A 306 -19.95 3.68 -42.69
N PRO A 307 -19.08 2.76 -42.22
CA PRO A 307 -18.10 2.13 -43.10
C PRO A 307 -18.82 1.30 -44.16
N GLU A 308 -18.38 1.43 -45.42
CA GLU A 308 -18.85 0.54 -46.46
C GLU A 308 -18.43 -0.91 -46.16
N PRO A 309 -19.25 -1.91 -46.51
CA PRO A 309 -18.97 -3.32 -46.21
C PRO A 309 -17.58 -3.77 -46.70
N GLU A 310 -17.14 -3.25 -47.85
CA GLU A 310 -15.84 -3.57 -48.45
C GLU A 310 -14.65 -3.12 -47.61
N VAL A 311 -14.76 -1.99 -46.91
CA VAL A 311 -13.69 -1.46 -46.04
C VAL A 311 -13.59 -2.27 -44.75
N LEU A 312 -14.75 -2.69 -44.22
CA LEU A 312 -14.81 -3.53 -43.03
C LEU A 312 -14.26 -4.94 -43.32
N ASP A 313 -14.64 -5.53 -44.44
CA ASP A 313 -14.15 -6.85 -44.87
C ASP A 313 -12.63 -6.84 -45.14
N LEU A 314 -12.11 -5.77 -45.76
CA LEU A 314 -10.68 -5.62 -45.99
C LEU A 314 -9.90 -5.56 -44.67
N LEU A 315 -10.36 -4.78 -43.69
CA LEU A 315 -9.72 -4.69 -42.38
C LEU A 315 -9.71 -6.03 -41.65
N LEU A 316 -10.84 -6.74 -41.66
CA LEU A 316 -10.96 -8.06 -41.02
C LEU A 316 -10.08 -9.11 -41.71
N SER A 317 -9.88 -8.99 -43.02
CA SER A 317 -8.97 -9.88 -43.76
C SER A 317 -7.51 -9.70 -43.33
N ILE A 318 -7.06 -8.45 -43.12
CA ILE A 318 -5.69 -8.14 -42.68
C ILE A 318 -5.44 -8.69 -41.26
N ILE A 319 -6.40 -8.52 -40.35
CA ILE A 319 -6.27 -9.00 -38.97
C ILE A 319 -6.18 -10.54 -38.93
N ARG A 320 -6.97 -11.23 -39.75
CA ARG A 320 -6.91 -12.70 -39.85
C ARG A 320 -5.62 -13.19 -40.50
N GLU A 321 -5.00 -12.42 -41.39
CA GLU A 321 -3.68 -12.73 -41.95
C GLU A 321 -2.56 -12.55 -40.92
N GLU A 322 -2.65 -11.56 -40.03
CA GLU A 322 -1.67 -11.37 -38.95
C GLU A 322 -1.77 -12.47 -37.87
N GLU A 323 -2.97 -12.88 -37.45
CA GLU A 323 -3.15 -13.95 -36.47
C GLU A 323 -2.61 -15.32 -36.96
N ASN A 324 -2.68 -15.59 -38.27
CA ASN A 324 -2.13 -16.81 -38.87
C ASN A 324 -0.59 -16.78 -39.03
N ASN A 325 0.03 -15.61 -39.01
CA ASN A 325 1.49 -15.46 -39.09
C ASN A 325 2.18 -15.53 -37.72
N GLU A 326 1.45 -15.34 -36.61
CA GLU A 326 1.99 -15.50 -35.26
C GLU A 326 1.95 -16.95 -34.72
N THR A 327 1.30 -17.88 -35.44
CA THR A 327 1.15 -19.29 -35.04
C THR A 327 2.07 -20.28 -35.77
N ASN A 328 3.06 -19.80 -36.54
CA ASN A 328 4.11 -20.62 -37.18
C ASN A 328 5.48 -20.48 -36.53
#